data_AF-A0A522X2G9-F1
#
_entry.id   AF-A0A522X2G9-F1
#
_cell.length_a   1.000
_cell.length_b   1.000
_cell.length_c   1.000
_cell.angle_alpha   90.00
_cell.angle_beta   90.00
_cell.angle_gamma   90.00
#
_symmetry.space_group_name_H-M   'P 1'
#
loop_
_entity.id
_entity.type
_entity.pdbx_description
1 polymer ?
#
loop_
_entity_poly.entity_id
_entity_poly.type
_entity_poly.pdbx_seq_one_letter_code
_entity_poly.pdbx_strand_id
1 'polypeptide(L)'
;MAGRRGVWVKGLSKDDKAAIAATCERFITEVLIPRFLPEVRPTDFNYPVAITGKWRGDKYSFIQRYRSCFTDNAGKEFDAAFARLDHVGSHRFDLMWHRHTGQWLCFRAGVSLADALRWKA
;
A
#
# COMPACT_ATOMS: atom_id res chain seq x y z
N MET A 1 2.59 -32.13 2.02
CA MET A 1 2.86 -30.70 1.75
C MET A 1 3.46 -30.57 0.36
N ALA A 2 2.64 -30.36 -0.67
CA ALA A 2 3.13 -30.25 -2.05
C ALA A 2 3.88 -28.92 -2.21
N GLY A 3 5.17 -29.00 -2.53
CA GLY A 3 6.00 -27.83 -2.79
C GLY A 3 5.45 -27.05 -3.99
N ARG A 4 5.21 -25.75 -3.80
CA ARG A 4 4.96 -24.83 -4.93
C ARG A 4 6.21 -24.87 -5.80
N ARG A 5 6.08 -25.49 -6.99
CA ARG A 5 7.07 -25.39 -8.07
C ARG A 5 7.38 -23.92 -8.26
N GLY A 6 8.65 -23.54 -8.04
CA GLY A 6 9.11 -22.16 -8.21
C GLY A 6 9.01 -21.76 -9.67
N VAL A 7 7.89 -21.13 -10.03
CA VAL A 7 7.80 -20.40 -11.30
C VAL A 7 8.75 -19.21 -11.16
N TRP A 8 9.76 -19.14 -12.02
CA TRP A 8 10.68 -18.02 -12.05
C TRP A 8 9.92 -16.79 -12.53
N VAL A 9 9.49 -15.95 -11.59
CA VAL A 9 8.83 -14.68 -11.90
C VAL A 9 9.90 -13.72 -12.39
N LYS A 10 9.83 -13.33 -13.66
CA LYS A 10 10.70 -12.27 -14.19
C LYS A 10 10.48 -11.01 -13.35
N GLY A 11 11.54 -10.54 -12.69
CA GLY A 11 11.47 -9.32 -11.88
C GLY A 11 11.12 -8.09 -12.72
N LEU A 12 10.41 -7.14 -12.11
CA LEU A 12 10.16 -5.84 -12.71
C LEU A 12 11.48 -5.08 -12.90
N SER A 13 11.66 -4.47 -14.06
CA SER A 13 12.78 -3.56 -14.30
C SER A 13 12.65 -2.31 -13.42
N LYS A 14 13.71 -1.50 -13.37
CA LYS A 14 13.67 -0.21 -12.68
C LYS A 14 12.61 0.71 -13.30
N ASP A 15 12.50 0.71 -14.62
CA ASP A 15 11.57 1.55 -15.35
C ASP A 15 10.12 1.09 -15.15
N ASP A 16 9.88 -0.23 -15.10
CA ASP A 16 8.56 -0.76 -14.75
C ASP A 16 8.15 -0.31 -13.34
N LYS A 17 9.04 -0.44 -12.36
CA LYS A 17 8.78 -0.01 -10.98
C LYS A 17 8.50 1.49 -10.89
N ALA A 18 9.21 2.30 -11.66
CA ALA A 18 8.98 3.75 -11.73
C ALA A 18 7.62 4.08 -12.35
N ALA A 19 7.24 3.45 -13.47
CA ALA A 19 5.95 3.65 -14.11
C ALA A 19 4.77 3.23 -13.23
N ILE A 20 4.92 2.10 -12.53
CA ILE A 20 3.93 1.61 -11.55
C ILE A 20 3.84 2.57 -10.36
N ALA A 21 4.98 3.02 -9.82
CA ALA A 21 5.00 3.98 -8.71
C ALA A 21 4.30 5.28 -9.09
N ALA A 22 4.59 5.86 -10.25
CA ALA A 22 3.94 7.07 -10.74
C ALA A 22 2.41 6.89 -10.89
N THR A 23 1.96 5.71 -11.30
CA THR A 23 0.53 5.40 -11.39
C THR A 23 -0.12 5.29 -10.00
N CYS A 24 0.56 4.66 -9.05
CA CYS A 24 0.10 4.57 -7.67
C CYS A 24 0.11 5.94 -6.97
N GLU A 25 1.11 6.78 -7.25
CA GLU A 25 1.20 8.15 -6.74
C GLU A 25 0.03 8.99 -7.22
N ARG A 26 -0.31 8.96 -8.51
CA ARG A 26 -1.54 9.61 -9.02
C ARG A 26 -2.78 9.09 -8.31
N PHE A 27 -2.92 7.78 -8.13
CA PHE A 27 -4.05 7.21 -7.39
C PHE A 27 -4.10 7.68 -5.93
N ILE A 28 -2.95 7.79 -5.27
CA ILE A 28 -2.86 8.34 -3.91
C ILE A 28 -3.34 9.79 -3.89
N THR A 29 -2.83 10.64 -4.79
CA THR A 29 -3.12 12.08 -4.79
C THR A 29 -4.52 12.42 -5.26
N GLU A 30 -5.05 11.68 -6.25
CA GLU A 30 -6.32 12.00 -6.89
C GLU A 30 -7.51 11.26 -6.25
N VAL A 31 -7.27 10.13 -5.57
CA VAL A 31 -8.33 9.30 -4.98
C VAL A 31 -8.19 9.15 -3.48
N LEU A 32 -7.05 8.66 -3.00
CA LEU A 32 -6.92 8.30 -1.58
C LEU A 32 -6.88 9.51 -0.65
N ILE A 33 -6.06 10.51 -0.97
CA ILE A 33 -5.94 11.72 -0.15
C ILE A 33 -7.28 12.48 -0.09
N PRO A 34 -7.93 12.86 -1.22
CA PRO A 34 -9.19 13.59 -1.15
C PRO A 34 -10.29 12.85 -0.40
N ARG A 35 -10.26 11.51 -0.39
CA ARG A 35 -11.30 10.70 0.25
C ARG A 35 -11.04 10.36 1.71
N PHE A 36 -9.81 10.01 2.05
CA PHE A 36 -9.46 9.47 3.38
C PHE A 36 -8.62 10.44 4.22
N LEU A 37 -8.06 11.46 3.60
CA LEU A 37 -7.32 12.52 4.27
C LEU A 37 -7.65 13.91 3.66
N PRO A 38 -8.94 14.30 3.59
CA PRO A 38 -9.33 15.60 3.05
C PRO A 38 -8.80 16.75 3.91
N GLU A 39 -8.63 16.50 5.21
CA GLU A 39 -8.07 17.44 6.16
C GLU A 39 -7.30 16.68 7.25
N VAL A 40 -6.20 17.25 7.70
CA VAL A 40 -5.44 16.75 8.84
C VAL A 40 -6.02 17.37 10.12
N ARG A 41 -6.78 16.58 10.87
CA ARG A 41 -7.40 17.01 12.14
C ARG A 41 -6.81 16.24 13.31
N PRO A 42 -6.27 16.91 14.34
CA PRO A 42 -5.93 16.26 15.59
C PRO A 42 -7.17 15.58 16.20
N THR A 43 -6.96 14.41 16.79
CA THR A 43 -7.98 13.64 17.53
C THR A 43 -7.46 13.25 18.90
N ASP A 44 -8.30 12.72 19.78
CA ASP A 44 -7.82 12.16 21.06
C ASP A 44 -6.91 10.92 20.87
N PHE A 45 -6.94 10.32 19.67
CA PHE A 45 -6.10 9.19 19.28
C PHE A 45 -5.06 9.59 18.22
N ASN A 46 -4.26 8.61 17.80
CA ASN A 46 -3.37 8.76 16.65
C ASN A 46 -4.18 9.11 15.39
N TYR A 47 -3.82 10.20 14.71
CA TYR A 47 -4.54 10.68 13.54
C TYR A 47 -3.64 10.68 12.30
N PRO A 48 -4.21 10.43 11.10
CA PRO A 48 -3.41 10.44 9.89
C PRO A 48 -2.97 11.84 9.49
N VAL A 49 -1.76 11.91 8.93
CA VAL A 49 -1.14 13.15 8.44
C VAL A 49 -0.63 13.03 7.01
N ALA A 50 -0.42 11.80 6.50
CA ALA A 50 -0.06 11.58 5.11
C ALA A 50 -0.48 10.19 4.63
N ILE A 51 -0.67 10.05 3.32
CA ILE A 51 -0.77 8.77 2.61
C ILE A 51 0.33 8.76 1.56
N THR A 52 1.14 7.70 1.52
CA THR A 52 2.29 7.56 0.62
C THR A 52 2.37 6.14 0.08
N GLY A 53 3.20 5.93 -0.94
CA GLY A 53 3.49 4.62 -1.48
C GLY A 53 4.99 4.36 -1.54
N LYS A 54 5.41 3.11 -1.33
CA LYS A 54 6.83 2.75 -1.29
C LYS A 54 7.09 1.32 -1.77
N TRP A 55 8.12 1.17 -2.61
CA TRP A 55 8.67 -0.13 -2.97
C TRP A 55 9.56 -0.71 -1.87
N ARG A 56 9.44 -2.02 -1.63
CA ARG A 56 10.41 -2.83 -0.90
C ARG A 56 10.55 -4.17 -1.63
N GLY A 57 11.65 -4.35 -2.36
CA GLY A 57 11.84 -5.51 -3.21
C GLY A 57 10.83 -5.51 -4.37
N ASP A 58 10.03 -6.56 -4.46
CA ASP A 58 8.96 -6.80 -5.43
C ASP A 58 7.57 -6.38 -4.93
N LYS A 59 7.51 -5.67 -3.79
CA LYS A 59 6.26 -5.29 -3.13
C LYS A 59 6.11 -3.78 -3.05
N TYR A 60 4.98 -3.25 -3.51
CA TYR A 60 4.64 -1.83 -3.36
C TYR A 60 3.60 -1.67 -2.27
N SER A 61 3.93 -0.98 -1.18
CA SER A 61 3.01 -0.77 -0.05
C SER A 61 2.40 0.61 -0.10
N PHE A 62 1.10 0.69 0.16
CA PHE A 62 0.41 1.92 0.52
C PHE A 62 0.50 2.11 2.03
N ILE A 63 0.95 3.28 2.45
CA ILE A 63 1.37 3.60 3.81
C ILE A 63 0.64 4.84 4.27
N GLN A 64 0.04 4.75 5.45
CA GLN A 64 -0.53 5.89 6.15
C GLN A 64 0.41 6.31 7.26
N ARG A 65 0.81 7.58 7.27
CA ARG A 65 1.54 8.16 8.38
C ARG A 65 0.56 8.70 9.40
N TYR A 66 0.77 8.34 10.65
CA TYR A 66 0.01 8.83 11.78
C TYR A 66 0.88 9.72 12.64
N ARG A 67 0.25 10.67 13.32
CA ARG A 67 0.84 11.44 14.41
C ARG A 67 0.15 11.06 15.71
N SER A 68 0.93 10.91 16.77
CA SER A 68 0.40 10.56 18.08
C SER A 68 -0.11 11.74 18.87
N CYS A 69 -1.17 11.49 19.63
CA CYS A 69 -1.76 12.42 20.61
C CYS A 69 -1.60 11.95 22.05
N PHE A 70 -0.97 10.80 22.30
CA PHE A 70 -0.77 10.33 23.67
C PHE A 70 0.32 11.14 24.37
N THR A 71 0.12 11.42 25.66
CA THR A 71 0.96 12.35 26.43
C THR A 71 2.44 11.96 26.46
N ASP A 72 2.74 10.66 26.39
CA ASP A 72 4.09 10.10 26.43
C ASP A 72 4.87 10.28 25.10
N ASN A 73 4.17 10.51 23.99
CA ASN A 73 4.76 10.56 22.66
C ASN A 73 4.05 11.54 21.70
N ALA A 74 3.37 12.55 22.25
CA ALA A 74 2.63 13.54 21.51
C ALA A 74 3.49 14.18 20.41
N GLY A 75 2.94 14.25 19.21
CA GLY A 75 3.62 14.79 18.05
C GLY A 75 4.56 13.82 17.32
N LYS A 76 4.92 12.66 17.90
CA LYS A 76 5.72 11.66 17.19
C LYS A 76 4.92 11.06 16.03
N GLU A 77 5.60 10.85 14.91
CA GLU A 77 5.01 10.29 13.71
C GLU A 77 5.48 8.85 13.46
N PHE A 78 4.60 8.01 12.93
CA PHE A 78 4.91 6.64 12.57
C PHE A 78 4.13 6.19 11.33
N ASP A 79 4.71 5.26 10.60
CA ASP A 79 4.17 4.75 9.35
C ASP A 79 3.50 3.38 9.56
N ALA A 80 2.29 3.22 9.03
CA ALA A 80 1.56 1.95 9.03
C ALA A 80 1.08 1.61 7.62
N ALA A 81 1.55 0.49 7.08
CA ALA A 81 1.08 -0.02 5.80
C ALA A 81 -0.32 -0.63 5.95
N PHE A 82 -1.24 -0.32 5.02
CA PHE A 82 -2.61 -0.83 5.05
C PHE A 82 -2.94 -1.74 3.87
N ALA A 83 -2.31 -1.52 2.71
CA ALA A 83 -2.46 -2.33 1.52
C ALA A 83 -1.11 -2.51 0.82
N ARG A 84 -0.96 -3.59 0.04
CA ARG A 84 0.28 -3.88 -0.69
C ARG A 84 0.01 -4.62 -1.98
N LEU A 85 0.77 -4.29 -3.03
CA LEU A 85 0.78 -5.01 -4.30
C LEU A 85 2.03 -5.90 -4.30
N ASP A 86 1.84 -7.22 -4.28
CA ASP A 86 2.92 -8.19 -4.39
C ASP A 86 3.03 -8.62 -5.86
N HIS A 87 4.15 -8.31 -6.53
CA HIS A 87 4.33 -8.65 -7.94
C HIS A 87 4.48 -10.16 -8.12
N VAL A 88 3.59 -10.76 -8.92
CA VAL A 88 3.55 -12.22 -9.17
C VAL A 88 3.89 -12.60 -10.61
N GLY A 89 4.35 -11.64 -11.42
CA GLY A 89 4.80 -11.85 -12.81
C GLY A 89 3.86 -11.29 -13.86
N SER A 90 4.36 -11.10 -15.07
CA SER A 90 3.58 -10.61 -16.23
C SER A 90 2.76 -9.34 -15.93
N HIS A 91 3.33 -8.40 -15.17
CA HIS A 91 2.67 -7.17 -14.69
C HIS A 91 1.38 -7.40 -13.89
N ARG A 92 1.32 -8.53 -13.16
CA ARG A 92 0.21 -8.92 -12.29
C ARG A 92 0.61 -8.82 -10.83
N PHE A 93 -0.38 -8.57 -9.99
CA PHE A 93 -0.20 -8.35 -8.57
C PHE A 93 -1.20 -9.14 -7.74
N ASP A 94 -0.73 -9.66 -6.62
CA ASP A 94 -1.61 -10.00 -5.51
C ASP A 94 -1.85 -8.72 -4.70
N LEU A 95 -3.11 -8.31 -4.60
CA LEU A 95 -3.55 -7.21 -3.74
C LEU A 95 -3.72 -7.75 -2.33
N MET A 96 -2.83 -7.33 -1.44
CA MET A 96 -2.76 -7.73 -0.05
C MET A 96 -3.35 -6.66 0.85
N TRP A 97 -4.10 -7.08 1.86
CA TRP A 97 -4.63 -6.24 2.92
C TRP A 97 -3.91 -6.52 4.24
N HIS A 98 -3.50 -5.48 4.95
CA HIS A 98 -2.86 -5.60 6.26
C HIS A 98 -3.91 -5.57 7.37
N ARG A 99 -3.99 -6.66 8.15
CA ARG A 99 -4.85 -6.72 9.32
C ARG A 99 -4.19 -6.01 10.49
N HIS A 100 -5.00 -5.50 11.42
CA HIS A 100 -4.53 -4.93 12.67
C HIS A 100 -3.71 -5.91 13.54
N THR A 101 -3.79 -7.22 13.25
CA THR A 101 -2.99 -8.28 13.89
C THR A 101 -1.59 -8.43 13.30
N GLY A 102 -1.19 -7.61 12.31
CA GLY A 102 0.10 -7.70 11.62
C GLY A 102 0.15 -8.72 10.48
N GLN A 103 -0.96 -9.44 10.22
CA GLN A 103 -1.05 -10.42 9.15
C GLN A 103 -1.42 -9.78 7.81
N TRP A 104 -0.81 -10.28 6.73
CA TRP A 104 -1.16 -9.92 5.36
C TRP A 104 -2.08 -10.96 4.75
N LEU A 105 -3.28 -10.56 4.33
CA LEU A 105 -4.23 -11.41 3.64
C LEU A 105 -4.26 -11.05 2.16
N CYS A 106 -4.19 -12.04 1.26
CA CYS A 106 -4.45 -11.82 -0.15
C CYS A 106 -5.95 -11.58 -0.35
N PHE A 107 -6.32 -10.36 -0.74
CA PHE A 107 -7.69 -9.99 -1.02
C PHE A 107 -8.08 -10.34 -2.46
N ARG A 108 -7.18 -10.09 -3.42
CA ARG A 108 -7.37 -10.43 -4.84
C ARG A 108 -6.05 -10.86 -5.46
N ALA A 109 -6.00 -12.05 -6.04
CA ALA A 109 -4.78 -12.61 -6.61
C ALA A 109 -4.66 -12.36 -8.12
N GLY A 110 -3.43 -12.15 -8.61
CA GLY A 110 -3.11 -12.10 -10.05
C GLY A 110 -3.86 -11.03 -10.85
N VAL A 111 -4.18 -9.90 -10.23
CA VAL A 111 -4.89 -8.79 -10.89
C VAL A 111 -3.94 -7.87 -11.63
N SER A 112 -4.43 -7.20 -12.68
CA SER A 112 -3.66 -6.12 -13.32
C SER A 112 -3.51 -4.94 -12.36
N LEU A 113 -2.54 -4.05 -12.59
CA LEU A 113 -2.42 -2.81 -11.80
C LEU A 113 -3.72 -1.99 -11.87
N ALA A 114 -4.27 -1.81 -13.07
CA ALA A 114 -5.51 -1.07 -13.27
C ALA A 114 -6.67 -1.67 -12.47
N ASP A 115 -6.79 -3.00 -12.45
CA ASP A 115 -7.84 -3.66 -11.68
C ASP A 115 -7.60 -3.62 -10.18
N ALA A 116 -6.35 -3.63 -9.72
CA ALA A 116 -6.01 -3.48 -8.31
C ALA A 116 -6.37 -2.08 -7.78
N LEU A 117 -6.15 -1.05 -8.60
CA LEU A 117 -6.47 0.35 -8.30
C LEU A 117 -7.92 0.72 -8.65
N ARG A 118 -8.66 -0.19 -9.29
CA ARG A 118 -10.06 0.02 -9.63
C ARG A 118 -10.89 0.04 -8.36
N TRP A 119 -11.21 1.25 -7.94
CA TRP A 119 -12.22 1.51 -6.92
C TRP A 119 -13.61 1.28 -7.52
N LYS A 120 -14.46 0.54 -6.79
CA LYS A 120 -15.91 0.59 -6.99
C LYS A 120 -16.47 1.34 -5.78
N ALA A 121 -17.05 2.50 -6.05
CA ALA A 121 -17.80 3.27 -5.06
C ALA A 121 -19.11 2.55 -4.71
#